data_AF-A0AAP4VKF9-F1
#
_entry.id   AF-A0AAP4VKF9-F1
#
_cell.length_a   1.000
_cell.length_b   1.000
_cell.length_c   1.000
_cell.angle_alpha   90.00
_cell.angle_beta   90.00
_cell.angle_gamma   90.00
#
_symmetry.space_group_name_H-M   'P 1'
#
loop_
_entity.id
_entity.type
_entity.pdbx_description
1 polymer ?
#
loop_
_entity_poly.entity_id
_entity_poly.type
_entity_poly.pdbx_seq_one_letter_code
_entity_poly.pdbx_strand_id
1 'polypeptide(L)'
;MLIDGMLVSLPDDKGVGKLEGISGETCSVSIFRSIIRSDVIQMPVAKVSRAYLSPQTRVYIRHEGRFRVGRIADFLIDERGLVDYEVRFPNGERADFSELCLYIRPWSAPDDPAEILASGGAESQYLHDRRQAALLPLLKLRSAAQGMTALVSAGIELAPHQVAAVRRVLSDPVQRYLLADEVGLGKTIEAGLIVRQHLIDNSETSVLIAVPTHLCAQWREELGAKLRLDQFGTIQIVPHADLANIEVAPAILVVDEAHHLVGVDSGPLAPAAVKLRAMASETPVVLLLSATPALGDEARFLALLNLLDPTSHPLDDIPSFRLKLERRRDIGRLLLALDPAAPKLVLRQRGAEMERLFPDDQTIKELAPRLVQATRDALHELPALCAALRSHIADSYRIHQRLIRSRRADAQGWEFSSRGPTDQGEPSFSHVRVEAEVASWC
;
A
#
# COMPACT_ATOMS: atom_id res chain seq x y z
N MET A 1 41.44 -7.66 5.89
CA MET A 1 41.78 -8.26 4.58
C MET A 1 40.80 -9.40 4.37
N LEU A 2 40.14 -9.49 3.21
CA LEU A 2 39.24 -10.61 2.93
C LEU A 2 40.08 -11.85 2.60
N ILE A 3 39.71 -13.00 3.16
CA ILE A 3 40.38 -14.29 2.99
C ILE A 3 39.38 -15.25 2.35
N ASP A 4 39.87 -16.16 1.51
CA ASP A 4 39.05 -17.21 0.91
C ASP A 4 38.30 -18.01 1.99
N GLY A 5 37.03 -18.27 1.73
CA GLY A 5 36.08 -18.91 2.64
C GLY A 5 35.36 -17.95 3.59
N MET A 6 35.73 -16.67 3.66
CA MET A 6 35.00 -15.69 4.48
C MET A 6 33.57 -15.47 4.00
N LEU A 7 32.67 -15.27 4.95
CA LEU A 7 31.30 -14.83 4.68
C LEU A 7 31.25 -13.38 4.22
N VAL A 8 30.49 -13.14 3.15
CA VAL A 8 30.33 -11.82 2.52
C VAL A 8 28.89 -11.52 2.18
N SER A 9 28.52 -10.25 2.16
CA SER A 9 27.19 -9.80 1.75
C SER A 9 27.00 -10.00 0.24
N LEU A 10 25.80 -10.43 -0.14
CA LEU A 10 25.39 -10.47 -1.54
C LEU A 10 24.85 -9.11 -1.97
N PRO A 11 25.01 -8.72 -3.25
CA PRO A 11 24.41 -7.51 -3.79
C PRO A 11 22.90 -7.43 -3.56
N ASP A 12 22.37 -6.21 -3.52
CA ASP A 12 20.94 -5.90 -3.34
C ASP A 12 20.33 -6.53 -2.08
N ASP A 13 21.13 -6.67 -1.01
CA ASP A 13 20.72 -7.29 0.25
C ASP A 13 20.12 -8.70 0.06
N LYS A 14 20.64 -9.48 -0.89
CA LYS A 14 20.13 -10.86 -1.16
C LYS A 14 20.61 -11.91 -0.15
N GLY A 15 21.23 -11.48 0.95
CA GLY A 15 21.71 -12.32 2.04
C GLY A 15 23.22 -12.49 2.04
N VAL A 16 23.70 -13.69 2.37
CA VAL A 16 25.12 -13.99 2.61
C VAL A 16 25.61 -15.03 1.62
N GLY A 17 26.80 -14.79 1.07
CA GLY A 17 27.58 -15.73 0.27
C GLY A 17 28.93 -16.03 0.90
N LYS A 18 29.74 -16.83 0.22
CA LYS A 18 31.07 -17.23 0.67
C LYS A 18 32.12 -16.89 -0.39
N LEU A 19 33.13 -16.12 -0.02
CA LEU A 19 34.21 -15.76 -0.93
C LEU A 19 35.00 -17.01 -1.31
N GLU A 20 35.17 -17.31 -2.59
CA GLU A 20 35.99 -18.44 -3.06
C GLU A 20 37.37 -18.00 -3.54
N GLY A 21 37.50 -16.75 -3.98
CA GLY A 21 38.77 -16.22 -4.46
C GLY A 21 38.64 -14.77 -4.95
N ILE A 22 39.78 -14.08 -4.97
CA ILE A 22 39.92 -12.74 -5.53
C ILE A 22 40.91 -12.78 -6.69
N SER A 23 40.51 -12.28 -7.85
CA SER A 23 41.34 -12.14 -9.05
C SER A 23 41.25 -10.70 -9.58
N GLY A 24 42.26 -9.89 -9.25
CA GLY A 24 42.29 -8.47 -9.60
C GLY A 24 41.16 -7.69 -8.92
N GLU A 25 40.35 -6.99 -9.71
CA GLU A 25 39.19 -6.22 -9.22
C GLU A 25 37.90 -7.05 -9.11
N THR A 26 37.97 -8.34 -9.45
CA THR A 26 36.82 -9.27 -9.41
C THR A 26 37.02 -10.36 -8.38
N CYS A 27 35.92 -10.89 -7.86
CA CYS A 27 35.92 -12.01 -6.93
C CYS A 27 34.80 -13.00 -7.25
N SER A 28 35.07 -14.26 -6.92
CA SER A 28 34.10 -15.35 -6.97
C SER A 28 33.42 -15.51 -5.61
N VAL A 29 32.10 -15.55 -5.61
CA VAL A 29 31.29 -15.76 -4.42
C VAL A 29 30.37 -16.96 -4.63
N SER A 30 30.52 -17.96 -3.76
CA SER A 30 29.64 -19.13 -3.66
C SER A 30 28.33 -18.75 -2.99
N ILE A 31 27.21 -19.12 -3.59
CA ILE A 31 25.86 -18.97 -3.06
C ILE A 31 25.32 -20.37 -2.77
N PHE A 32 25.16 -20.68 -1.48
CA PHE A 32 24.61 -21.95 -1.05
C PHE A 32 23.07 -21.94 -1.18
N ARG A 33 22.55 -22.56 -2.24
CA ARG A 33 21.08 -22.64 -2.46
C ARG A 33 20.44 -23.74 -1.62
N SER A 34 21.04 -24.92 -1.63
CA SER A 34 20.54 -26.11 -0.96
C SER A 34 21.69 -27.06 -0.60
N ILE A 35 21.39 -28.13 0.14
CA ILE A 35 22.37 -29.16 0.53
C ILE A 35 22.98 -29.93 -0.66
N ILE A 36 22.45 -29.74 -1.87
CA ILE A 36 22.90 -30.38 -3.12
C ILE A 36 23.28 -29.38 -4.21
N ARG A 37 22.98 -28.08 -4.03
CA ARG A 37 23.20 -27.05 -5.04
C ARG A 37 23.85 -25.81 -4.45
N SER A 38 24.98 -25.43 -5.06
CA SER A 38 25.64 -24.14 -4.86
C SER A 38 25.95 -23.54 -6.22
N ASP A 39 25.76 -22.24 -6.35
CA ASP A 39 26.11 -21.48 -7.55
C ASP A 39 27.34 -20.61 -7.24
N VAL A 40 28.17 -20.33 -8.23
CA VAL A 40 29.26 -19.37 -8.09
C VAL A 40 28.97 -18.18 -8.99
N ILE A 41 29.00 -16.98 -8.41
CA ILE A 41 28.84 -15.73 -9.16
C ILE A 41 30.12 -14.91 -9.12
N GLN A 42 30.36 -14.14 -10.18
CA GLN A 42 31.46 -13.21 -10.29
C GLN A 42 30.95 -11.80 -10.02
N MET A 43 31.66 -11.03 -9.18
CA MET A 43 31.31 -9.64 -8.93
C MET A 43 32.54 -8.78 -8.63
N PRO A 44 32.45 -7.44 -8.80
CA PRO A 44 33.52 -6.53 -8.41
C PRO A 44 33.79 -6.62 -6.90
N VAL A 45 35.06 -6.66 -6.50
CA VAL A 45 35.48 -6.69 -5.09
C VAL A 45 34.91 -5.50 -4.32
N ALA A 46 34.76 -4.34 -4.96
CA ALA A 46 34.18 -3.13 -4.37
C ALA A 46 32.70 -3.28 -3.94
N LYS A 47 31.96 -4.27 -4.48
CA LYS A 47 30.58 -4.55 -4.08
C LYS A 47 30.46 -5.55 -2.94
N VAL A 48 31.58 -6.07 -2.45
CA VAL A 48 31.62 -7.11 -1.43
C VAL A 48 31.96 -6.47 -0.09
N SER A 49 31.11 -6.69 0.91
CA SER A 49 31.41 -6.35 2.30
C SER A 49 31.38 -7.59 3.17
N ARG A 50 32.13 -7.52 4.27
CA ARG A 50 32.18 -8.60 5.26
C ARG A 50 30.79 -8.84 5.84
N ALA A 51 30.35 -10.10 5.90
CA ALA A 51 29.10 -10.47 6.55
C ALA A 51 29.35 -11.17 7.88
N TYR A 52 28.46 -10.91 8.84
CA TYR A 52 28.43 -11.54 10.16
C TYR A 52 27.07 -12.15 10.39
N LEU A 53 27.02 -13.26 11.12
CA LEU A 53 25.77 -13.97 11.39
C LEU A 53 25.23 -13.58 12.76
N SER A 54 24.01 -13.07 12.80
CA SER A 54 23.34 -12.76 14.06
C SER A 54 22.87 -14.05 14.77
N PRO A 55 22.65 -14.01 16.10
CA PRO A 55 22.00 -15.10 16.81
C PRO A 55 20.70 -15.56 16.14
N GLN A 56 20.38 -16.84 16.26
CA GLN A 56 19.28 -17.54 15.59
C GLN A 56 19.39 -17.68 14.07
N THR A 57 20.43 -17.16 13.42
CA THR A 57 20.67 -17.42 11.99
C THR A 57 20.81 -18.92 11.74
N ARG A 58 20.05 -19.44 10.78
CA ARG A 58 20.09 -20.86 10.39
C ARG A 58 21.35 -21.11 9.57
N VAL A 59 22.14 -22.10 9.97
CA VAL A 59 23.37 -22.51 9.27
C VAL A 59 23.37 -23.99 8.97
N TYR A 60 24.09 -24.36 7.92
CA TYR A 60 24.29 -25.71 7.47
C TYR A 60 25.77 -26.05 7.62
N ILE A 61 26.05 -27.21 8.19
CA ILE A 61 27.40 -27.69 8.48
C ILE A 61 27.55 -29.05 7.83
N ARG A 62 28.62 -29.23 7.07
CA ARG A 62 28.95 -30.54 6.50
C ARG A 62 29.76 -31.35 7.52
N HIS A 63 29.24 -32.50 7.93
CA HIS A 63 29.87 -33.41 8.87
C HIS A 63 29.68 -34.85 8.39
N GLU A 64 30.77 -35.61 8.25
CA GLU A 64 30.77 -37.01 7.79
C GLU A 64 29.98 -37.24 6.49
N GLY A 65 30.13 -36.32 5.53
CA GLY A 65 29.45 -36.41 4.24
C GLY A 65 27.95 -36.04 4.25
N ARG A 66 27.38 -35.69 5.40
CA ARG A 66 25.98 -35.22 5.54
C ARG A 66 25.94 -33.77 6.01
N PHE A 67 24.82 -33.10 5.74
CA PHE A 67 24.57 -31.77 6.30
C PHE A 67 23.78 -31.87 7.61
N ARG A 68 24.28 -31.20 8.65
CA ARG A 68 23.53 -30.91 9.87
C ARG A 68 23.05 -29.46 9.83
N VAL A 69 21.86 -29.22 10.37
CA VAL A 69 21.27 -27.88 10.46
C VAL A 69 21.30 -27.42 11.91
N GLY A 70 21.81 -26.22 12.14
CA GLY A 70 21.85 -25.59 13.46
C GLY A 70 21.47 -24.12 13.40
N ARG A 71 21.52 -23.46 14.56
CA ARG A 71 21.33 -22.03 14.68
C ARG A 71 22.48 -21.41 15.47
N ILE A 72 22.93 -20.23 15.02
CA ILE A 72 23.91 -19.43 15.73
C ILE A 72 23.39 -19.10 17.13
N ALA A 73 24.20 -19.36 18.14
CA ALA A 73 23.93 -18.99 19.52
C ALA A 73 24.78 -17.78 19.92
N ASP A 74 26.09 -17.84 19.66
CA ASP A 74 27.06 -16.79 19.96
C ASP A 74 28.20 -16.79 18.94
N PHE A 75 29.13 -15.83 19.04
CA PHE A 75 30.31 -15.75 18.18
C PHE A 75 31.54 -15.17 18.91
N LEU A 76 32.72 -15.60 18.44
CA LEU A 76 34.02 -15.06 18.86
C LEU A 76 34.80 -14.66 17.59
N ILE A 77 35.40 -13.48 17.60
CA ILE A 77 36.29 -13.03 16.52
C ILE A 77 37.73 -13.31 16.95
N ASP A 78 38.47 -14.03 16.13
CA ASP A 78 39.87 -14.33 16.38
C ASP A 78 40.79 -13.15 16.03
N GLU A 79 42.07 -13.25 16.40
CA GLU A 79 43.08 -12.22 16.12
C GLU A 79 43.34 -12.00 14.62
N ARG A 80 42.95 -12.95 13.77
CA ARG A 80 43.09 -12.92 12.31
C ARG A 80 41.84 -12.33 11.62
N GLY A 81 40.79 -12.03 12.37
CA GLY A 81 39.51 -11.51 11.88
C GLY A 81 38.56 -12.58 11.32
N LEU A 82 38.86 -13.87 11.54
CA LEU A 82 37.91 -14.96 11.32
C LEU A 82 36.95 -15.06 12.50
N VAL A 83 35.75 -15.55 12.22
CA VAL A 83 34.70 -15.69 13.23
C VAL A 83 34.42 -17.16 13.47
N ASP A 84 34.56 -17.56 14.73
CA ASP A 84 34.06 -18.83 15.24
C ASP A 84 32.67 -18.61 15.81
N TYR A 85 31.71 -19.43 15.39
CA TYR A 85 30.33 -19.36 15.82
C TYR A 85 29.96 -20.57 16.67
N GLU A 86 29.37 -20.33 17.84
CA GLU A 86 28.71 -21.39 18.61
C GLU A 86 27.40 -21.74 17.89
N VAL A 87 27.26 -23.00 17.47
CA VAL A 87 26.06 -23.50 16.79
C VAL A 87 25.29 -24.44 17.70
N ARG A 88 24.03 -24.09 17.98
CA ARG A 88 23.08 -24.93 18.71
C ARG A 88 22.28 -25.80 17.74
N PHE A 89 22.32 -27.11 17.96
CA PHE A 89 21.57 -28.11 17.20
C PHE A 89 20.19 -28.40 17.82
N PRO A 90 19.25 -29.00 17.05
CA PRO A 90 17.90 -29.32 17.54
C PRO A 90 17.87 -30.29 18.73
N ASN A 91 18.89 -31.14 18.89
CA ASN A 91 19.06 -32.05 20.03
C ASN A 91 19.59 -31.35 21.29
N GLY A 92 19.83 -30.04 21.24
CA GLY A 92 20.34 -29.25 22.37
C GLY A 92 21.87 -29.22 22.47
N GLU A 93 22.58 -30.05 21.70
CA GLU A 93 24.04 -29.99 21.60
C GLU A 93 24.49 -28.65 21.05
N ARG A 94 25.66 -28.20 21.51
CA ARG A 94 26.35 -27.03 20.99
C ARG A 94 27.75 -27.42 20.58
N ALA A 95 28.24 -26.81 19.51
CA ALA A 95 29.62 -26.95 19.08
C ALA A 95 30.05 -25.69 18.32
N ASP A 96 31.34 -25.40 18.40
CA ASP A 96 31.92 -24.24 17.73
C ASP A 96 32.38 -24.60 16.33
N PHE A 97 32.07 -23.73 15.39
CA PHE A 97 32.48 -23.88 14.00
C PHE A 97 33.03 -22.56 13.49
N SER A 98 34.22 -22.63 12.90
CA SER A 98 34.71 -21.56 12.06
C SER A 98 33.72 -21.29 10.92
N GLU A 99 33.50 -20.01 10.61
CA GLU A 99 32.72 -19.59 9.46
C GLU A 99 33.14 -20.26 8.15
N LEU A 100 34.41 -20.66 8.06
CA LEU A 100 34.98 -21.38 6.91
C LEU A 100 34.31 -22.74 6.70
N CYS A 101 33.64 -23.30 7.71
CA CYS A 101 32.89 -24.54 7.63
C CYS A 101 31.37 -24.34 7.52
N LEU A 102 30.89 -23.10 7.64
CA LEU A 102 29.46 -22.76 7.60
C LEU A 102 28.99 -22.51 6.16
N TYR A 103 27.75 -22.92 5.92
CA TYR A 103 26.98 -22.62 4.72
C TYR A 103 25.68 -21.94 5.11
N ILE A 104 25.32 -20.87 4.40
CA ILE A 104 24.17 -20.03 4.71
C ILE A 104 23.33 -19.89 3.45
N ARG A 105 22.03 -20.14 3.60
CA ARG A 105 21.10 -19.93 2.50
C ARG A 105 20.89 -18.41 2.32
N PRO A 106 20.96 -17.87 1.08
CA PRO A 106 20.55 -16.49 0.82
C PRO A 106 19.08 -16.27 1.20
N TRP A 107 18.64 -15.02 1.27
CA TRP A 107 17.26 -14.70 1.66
C TRP A 107 16.22 -15.07 0.60
N SER A 108 16.66 -15.31 -0.63
CA SER A 108 15.82 -15.89 -1.69
C SER A 108 15.24 -17.24 -1.28
N ALA A 109 13.96 -17.47 -1.58
CA ALA A 109 13.34 -18.76 -1.39
C ALA A 109 14.05 -19.86 -2.22
N PRO A 110 14.03 -21.13 -1.77
CA PRO A 110 14.45 -22.25 -2.60
C PRO A 110 13.55 -22.34 -3.84
N ASP A 111 14.14 -22.59 -5.02
CA ASP A 111 13.38 -22.70 -6.26
C ASP A 111 12.44 -23.92 -6.25
N ASP A 112 12.91 -25.04 -5.70
CA ASP A 112 12.14 -26.28 -5.59
C ASP A 112 12.47 -27.04 -4.28
N PRO A 113 11.52 -27.19 -3.34
CA PRO A 113 11.73 -27.99 -2.14
C PRO A 113 11.84 -29.50 -2.42
N ALA A 114 11.38 -30.00 -3.57
CA ALA A 114 11.43 -31.42 -3.92
C ALA A 114 12.87 -31.93 -4.09
N GLU A 115 13.78 -31.09 -4.59
CA GLU A 115 15.22 -31.39 -4.72
C GLU A 115 15.84 -31.75 -3.35
N ILE A 116 15.49 -30.96 -2.32
CA ILE A 116 15.96 -31.15 -0.95
C ILE A 116 15.35 -32.43 -0.38
N LEU A 117 14.06 -32.68 -0.64
CA LEU A 117 13.39 -33.90 -0.15
C LEU A 117 13.96 -35.17 -0.80
N ALA A 118 14.24 -35.13 -2.11
CA ALA A 118 14.82 -36.24 -2.86
C ALA A 118 16.21 -36.63 -2.37
N SER A 119 16.97 -35.67 -1.82
CA SER A 119 18.27 -35.90 -1.18
C SER A 119 18.17 -36.29 0.29
N GLY A 120 16.95 -36.55 0.80
CA GLY A 120 16.68 -36.92 2.19
C GLY A 120 16.75 -35.75 3.17
N GLY A 121 16.83 -34.52 2.66
CA GLY A 121 16.72 -33.31 3.46
C GLY A 121 15.26 -33.04 3.83
N ALA A 122 14.99 -32.94 5.13
CA ALA A 122 13.66 -32.55 5.62
C ALA A 122 13.80 -31.55 6.77
N GLU A 123 12.76 -30.74 6.94
CA GLU A 123 12.58 -29.93 8.15
C GLU A 123 11.87 -30.76 9.22
N SER A 124 12.11 -30.48 10.51
CA SER A 124 11.42 -31.21 11.58
C SER A 124 9.91 -30.97 11.54
N GLN A 125 9.13 -32.00 11.87
CA GLN A 125 7.66 -31.89 11.97
C GLN A 125 7.24 -30.72 12.85
N TYR A 126 7.94 -30.50 13.96
CA TYR A 126 7.74 -29.36 14.85
C TYR A 126 7.78 -28.00 14.13
N LEU A 127 8.82 -27.75 13.32
CA LEU A 127 8.95 -26.50 12.57
C LEU A 127 7.93 -26.42 11.44
N HIS A 128 7.60 -27.56 10.81
CA HIS A 128 6.55 -27.64 9.82
C HIS A 128 5.20 -27.20 10.38
N ASP A 129 4.77 -27.78 11.49
CA ASP A 129 3.48 -27.51 12.11
C ASP A 129 3.38 -26.03 12.54
N ARG A 130 4.46 -25.46 13.09
CA ARG A 130 4.51 -24.05 13.48
C ARG A 130 4.43 -23.11 12.28
N ARG A 131 5.14 -23.44 11.20
CA ARG A 131 5.06 -22.69 9.95
C ARG A 131 3.66 -22.77 9.35
N GLN A 132 3.02 -23.94 9.33
CA GLN A 132 1.63 -24.09 8.89
C GLN A 132 0.66 -23.29 9.76
N ALA A 133 0.80 -23.36 11.08
CA ALA A 133 -0.01 -22.62 12.02
C ALA A 133 0.13 -21.09 11.85
N ALA A 134 1.27 -20.59 11.38
CA ALA A 134 1.48 -19.18 11.05
C ALA A 134 0.96 -18.81 9.65
N LEU A 135 1.20 -19.66 8.64
CA LEU A 135 0.81 -19.39 7.24
C LEU A 135 -0.70 -19.39 7.04
N LEU A 136 -1.44 -20.32 7.66
CA LEU A 136 -2.88 -20.45 7.44
C LEU A 136 -3.67 -19.19 7.86
N PRO A 137 -3.45 -18.57 9.04
CA PRO A 137 -4.07 -17.29 9.38
C PRO A 137 -3.68 -16.16 8.42
N LEU A 138 -2.42 -16.08 7.99
CA LEU A 138 -1.97 -15.06 7.04
C LEU A 138 -2.67 -15.19 5.69
N LEU A 139 -2.86 -16.42 5.19
CA LEU A 139 -3.62 -16.68 3.98
C LEU A 139 -5.10 -16.28 4.13
N LYS A 140 -5.71 -16.60 5.27
CA LYS A 140 -7.09 -16.17 5.59
C LYS A 140 -7.20 -14.65 5.63
N LEU A 141 -6.24 -13.96 6.25
CA LEU A 141 -6.22 -12.51 6.33
C LEU A 141 -6.06 -11.86 4.95
N ARG A 142 -5.14 -12.38 4.12
CA ARG A 142 -4.95 -11.92 2.74
C ARG A 142 -6.21 -12.13 1.90
N SER A 143 -6.88 -13.27 2.06
CA SER A 143 -8.15 -13.56 1.40
C SER A 143 -9.25 -12.60 1.85
N ALA A 144 -9.39 -12.35 3.15
CA ALA A 144 -10.35 -11.40 3.70
C ALA A 144 -10.13 -9.96 3.22
N ALA A 145 -8.86 -9.58 3.01
CA ALA A 145 -8.47 -8.29 2.44
C ALA A 145 -8.54 -8.24 0.91
N GLN A 146 -9.04 -9.30 0.24
CA GLN A 146 -9.14 -9.38 -1.22
C GLN A 146 -7.79 -9.11 -1.94
N GLY A 147 -6.69 -9.55 -1.33
CA GLY A 147 -5.34 -9.35 -1.87
C GLY A 147 -4.69 -8.01 -1.55
N MET A 148 -5.38 -7.10 -0.85
CA MET A 148 -4.85 -5.77 -0.47
C MET A 148 -3.97 -5.86 0.78
N THR A 149 -2.77 -6.44 0.63
CA THR A 149 -1.77 -6.61 1.69
C THR A 149 -1.41 -5.30 2.40
N ALA A 150 -1.43 -4.16 1.70
CA ALA A 150 -1.15 -2.86 2.28
C ALA A 150 -2.11 -2.51 3.42
N LEU A 151 -3.41 -2.83 3.30
CA LEU A 151 -4.40 -2.55 4.35
C LEU A 151 -4.11 -3.34 5.62
N VAL A 152 -3.85 -4.64 5.50
CA VAL A 152 -3.67 -5.53 6.67
C VAL A 152 -2.30 -5.40 7.34
N SER A 153 -1.32 -4.82 6.65
CA SER A 153 0.04 -4.63 7.17
C SER A 153 0.33 -3.17 7.56
N ALA A 154 -0.61 -2.24 7.34
CA ALA A 154 -0.42 -0.85 7.70
C ALA A 154 -0.47 -0.65 9.22
N GLY A 155 0.47 0.14 9.76
CA GLY A 155 0.58 0.41 11.18
C GLY A 155 -0.37 1.53 11.64
N ILE A 156 -1.61 1.55 11.16
CA ILE A 156 -2.60 2.62 11.40
C ILE A 156 -3.97 2.04 11.73
N GLU A 157 -4.82 2.86 12.35
CA GLU A 157 -6.25 2.56 12.44
C GLU A 157 -6.90 2.93 11.11
N LEU A 158 -7.61 1.98 10.50
CA LEU A 158 -8.23 2.17 9.19
C LEU A 158 -9.68 2.60 9.35
N ALA A 159 -10.01 3.80 8.88
CA ALA A 159 -11.40 4.23 8.84
C ALA A 159 -12.16 3.54 7.69
N PRO A 160 -13.46 3.21 7.84
CA PRO A 160 -14.24 2.52 6.81
C PRO A 160 -14.24 3.22 5.44
N HIS A 161 -14.28 4.56 5.42
CA HIS A 161 -14.24 5.33 4.18
C HIS A 161 -12.89 5.22 3.47
N GLN A 162 -11.79 5.17 4.22
CA GLN A 162 -10.44 4.98 3.67
C GLN A 162 -10.31 3.60 3.02
N VAL A 163 -10.81 2.55 3.69
CA VAL A 163 -10.82 1.18 3.15
C VAL A 163 -11.65 1.13 1.87
N ALA A 164 -12.82 1.77 1.86
CA ALA A 164 -13.67 1.82 0.68
C ALA A 164 -12.99 2.56 -0.49
N ALA A 165 -12.31 3.68 -0.22
CA ALA A 165 -11.58 4.44 -1.21
C ALA A 165 -10.41 3.63 -1.80
N VAL A 166 -9.55 3.07 -0.95
CA VAL A 166 -8.40 2.26 -1.36
C VAL A 166 -8.84 1.04 -2.16
N ARG A 167 -9.85 0.30 -1.68
CA ARG A 167 -10.41 -0.86 -2.40
C ARG A 167 -10.92 -0.46 -3.78
N ARG A 168 -11.64 0.66 -3.88
CA ARG A 168 -12.20 1.14 -5.14
C ARG A 168 -11.11 1.46 -6.15
N VAL A 169 -10.05 2.16 -5.73
CA VAL A 169 -8.93 2.48 -6.62
C VAL A 169 -8.21 1.21 -7.06
N LEU A 170 -7.84 0.33 -6.12
CA LEU A 170 -7.05 -0.87 -6.43
C LEU A 170 -7.80 -1.92 -7.25
N SER A 171 -9.13 -1.95 -7.16
CA SER A 171 -9.97 -2.86 -7.95
C SER A 171 -10.30 -2.34 -9.35
N ASP A 172 -10.02 -1.07 -9.65
CA ASP A 172 -10.21 -0.48 -10.96
C ASP A 172 -9.01 -0.83 -11.86
N PRO A 173 -9.21 -1.39 -13.07
CA PRO A 173 -8.12 -1.60 -14.02
C PRO A 173 -7.45 -0.29 -14.47
N VAL A 174 -8.11 0.85 -14.32
CA VAL A 174 -7.57 2.17 -14.66
C VAL A 174 -7.57 3.06 -13.42
N GLN A 175 -6.40 3.16 -12.79
CA GLN A 175 -6.25 3.75 -11.45
C GLN A 175 -5.92 5.24 -11.52
N ARG A 176 -6.83 6.01 -12.12
CA ARG A 176 -6.69 7.46 -12.32
C ARG A 176 -7.78 8.19 -11.56
N TYR A 177 -7.51 8.59 -10.32
CA TYR A 177 -8.51 9.05 -9.36
C TYR A 177 -8.25 10.47 -8.83
N LEU A 178 -9.34 11.20 -8.59
CA LEU A 178 -9.36 12.42 -7.80
C LEU A 178 -9.94 12.09 -6.42
N LEU A 179 -9.09 12.13 -5.39
CA LEU A 179 -9.43 12.00 -3.99
C LEU A 179 -9.79 13.40 -3.46
N ALA A 180 -11.08 13.64 -3.28
CA ALA A 180 -11.64 14.93 -2.91
C ALA A 180 -12.41 14.91 -1.59
N ASP A 181 -12.02 13.99 -0.70
CA ASP A 181 -12.51 13.92 0.67
C ASP A 181 -12.26 15.22 1.44
N GLU A 182 -13.13 15.51 2.40
CA GLU A 182 -12.99 16.68 3.26
C GLU A 182 -11.63 16.72 3.97
N VAL A 183 -11.19 17.94 4.31
CA VAL A 183 -9.94 18.16 5.03
C VAL A 183 -9.97 17.39 6.36
N GLY A 184 -8.91 16.63 6.64
CA GLY A 184 -8.78 15.81 7.84
C GLY A 184 -9.28 14.36 7.72
N LEU A 185 -9.88 13.95 6.59
CA LEU A 185 -10.35 12.57 6.41
C LEU A 185 -9.25 11.56 6.02
N GLY A 186 -8.02 12.03 5.80
CA GLY A 186 -6.84 11.18 5.59
C GLY A 186 -6.53 10.83 4.13
N LYS A 187 -6.74 11.76 3.18
CA LYS A 187 -6.34 11.58 1.77
C LYS A 187 -4.88 11.13 1.60
N THR A 188 -3.96 11.68 2.40
CA THR A 188 -2.54 11.29 2.42
C THR A 188 -2.37 9.81 2.78
N ILE A 189 -3.15 9.31 3.74
CA ILE A 189 -3.15 7.91 4.16
C ILE A 189 -3.71 7.02 3.05
N GLU A 190 -4.84 7.40 2.44
CA GLU A 190 -5.44 6.66 1.34
C GLU A 190 -4.47 6.52 0.15
N ALA A 191 -3.87 7.64 -0.28
CA ALA A 191 -2.89 7.66 -1.35
C ALA A 191 -1.66 6.82 -1.00
N GLY A 192 -1.15 6.96 0.23
CA GLY A 192 -0.02 6.18 0.70
C GLY A 192 -0.31 4.68 0.78
N LEU A 193 -1.53 4.26 1.12
CA LEU A 193 -1.93 2.84 1.10
C LEU A 193 -1.98 2.28 -0.32
N ILE A 194 -2.46 3.07 -1.29
CA ILE A 194 -2.46 2.68 -2.71
C ILE A 194 -1.02 2.53 -3.21
N VAL A 195 -0.17 3.53 -2.97
CA VAL A 195 1.27 3.51 -3.32
C VAL A 195 1.95 2.29 -2.68
N ARG A 196 1.70 2.05 -1.39
CA ARG A 196 2.26 0.92 -0.66
C ARG A 196 1.84 -0.41 -1.25
N GLN A 197 0.60 -0.56 -1.68
CA GLN A 197 0.14 -1.80 -2.31
C GLN A 197 0.95 -2.09 -3.58
N HIS A 198 1.11 -1.11 -4.46
CA HIS A 198 1.91 -1.27 -5.68
C HIS A 198 3.36 -1.59 -5.40
N LEU A 199 3.96 -0.97 -4.38
CA LEU A 199 5.34 -1.26 -3.99
C LEU A 199 5.52 -2.64 -3.33
N ILE A 200 4.49 -3.14 -2.64
CA ILE A 200 4.47 -4.52 -2.14
C ILE A 200 4.39 -5.51 -3.32
N ASP A 201 3.60 -5.20 -4.33
CA ASP A 201 3.42 -6.06 -5.51
C ASP A 201 4.66 -6.01 -6.44
N ASN A 202 5.31 -4.85 -6.56
CA ASN A 202 6.58 -4.65 -7.24
C ASN A 202 7.40 -3.51 -6.61
N SER A 203 8.50 -3.86 -5.94
CA SER A 203 9.38 -2.92 -5.23
C SER A 203 10.18 -1.99 -6.15
N GLU A 204 10.25 -2.27 -7.44
CA GLU A 204 10.96 -1.45 -8.44
C GLU A 204 10.04 -0.37 -9.06
N THR A 205 8.76 -0.32 -8.68
CA THR A 205 7.80 0.65 -9.21
C THR A 205 8.24 2.08 -8.88
N SER A 206 8.42 2.93 -9.90
CA SER A 206 8.78 4.33 -9.72
C SER A 206 7.58 5.17 -9.27
N VAL A 207 7.74 5.92 -8.18
CA VAL A 207 6.67 6.72 -7.57
C VAL A 207 7.12 8.17 -7.44
N LEU A 208 6.35 9.09 -8.01
CA LEU A 208 6.53 10.53 -7.83
C LEU A 208 5.37 11.10 -7.02
N ILE A 209 5.70 11.83 -5.96
CA ILE A 209 4.74 12.52 -5.11
C ILE A 209 5.06 14.01 -5.15
N ALA A 210 4.20 14.78 -5.80
CA ALA A 210 4.32 16.22 -5.91
C ALA A 210 3.44 16.90 -4.87
N VAL A 211 4.04 17.76 -4.04
CA VAL A 211 3.32 18.41 -2.94
C VAL A 211 3.70 19.89 -2.80
N PRO A 212 2.88 20.72 -2.15
CA PRO A 212 3.30 22.06 -1.75
C PRO A 212 4.58 22.02 -0.90
N THR A 213 5.50 22.96 -1.10
CA THR A 213 6.84 22.95 -0.46
C THR A 213 6.79 22.78 1.07
N HIS A 214 5.81 23.39 1.73
CA HIS A 214 5.64 23.33 3.17
C HIS A 214 5.10 21.97 3.68
N LEU A 215 4.51 21.14 2.81
CA LEU A 215 4.00 19.81 3.14
C LEU A 215 5.00 18.69 2.85
N CYS A 216 6.11 18.97 2.16
CA CYS A 216 7.14 17.96 1.85
C CYS A 216 7.64 17.21 3.09
N ALA A 217 7.91 17.92 4.19
CA ALA A 217 8.39 17.31 5.43
C ALA A 217 7.32 16.42 6.06
N GLN A 218 6.07 16.91 6.13
CA GLN A 218 4.94 16.16 6.66
C GLN A 218 4.69 14.87 5.87
N TRP A 219 4.71 14.94 4.54
CA TRP A 219 4.55 13.75 3.69
C TRP A 219 5.63 12.70 3.96
N ARG A 220 6.91 13.10 4.05
CA ARG A 220 8.00 12.15 4.38
C ARG A 220 7.79 11.49 5.74
N GLU A 221 7.42 12.28 6.74
CA GLU A 221 7.17 11.78 8.09
C GLU A 221 5.98 10.82 8.14
N GLU A 222 4.84 11.19 7.53
CA GLU A 222 3.65 10.34 7.54
C GLU A 222 3.86 9.04 6.76
N LEU A 223 4.47 9.10 5.57
CA LEU A 223 4.73 7.92 4.75
C LEU A 223 5.76 6.98 5.41
N GLY A 224 6.80 7.52 6.05
CA GLY A 224 7.78 6.73 6.79
C GLY A 224 7.20 6.15 8.08
N ALA A 225 6.73 7.00 9.00
CA ALA A 225 6.34 6.56 10.34
C ALA A 225 5.08 5.69 10.36
N LYS A 226 4.05 6.06 9.57
CA LYS A 226 2.75 5.36 9.60
C LYS A 226 2.68 4.22 8.61
N LEU A 227 3.25 4.42 7.41
CA LEU A 227 3.12 3.50 6.29
C LEU A 227 4.39 2.73 5.96
N ARG A 228 5.51 2.99 6.64
CA ARG A 228 6.79 2.29 6.45
C ARG A 228 7.25 2.27 4.98
N LEU A 229 6.98 3.35 4.26
CA LEU A 229 7.36 3.50 2.86
C LEU A 229 8.84 3.87 2.68
N ASP A 230 9.52 4.26 3.76
CA ASP A 230 10.96 4.50 3.83
C ASP A 230 11.82 3.28 3.47
N GLN A 231 11.24 2.07 3.55
CA GLN A 231 11.92 0.84 3.13
C GLN A 231 12.03 0.68 1.60
N PHE A 232 11.35 1.52 0.80
CA PHE A 232 11.38 1.47 -0.66
C PHE A 232 12.23 2.61 -1.23
N GLY A 233 13.19 2.28 -2.09
CA GLY A 233 14.13 3.25 -2.66
C GLY A 233 13.62 4.04 -3.87
N THR A 234 12.41 3.76 -4.36
CA THR A 234 11.89 4.27 -5.64
C THR A 234 10.89 5.42 -5.51
N ILE A 235 10.71 5.96 -4.30
CA ILE A 235 9.77 7.06 -4.02
C ILE A 235 10.50 8.39 -4.03
N GLN A 236 10.07 9.29 -4.92
CA GLN A 236 10.56 10.66 -4.97
C GLN A 236 9.46 11.63 -4.51
N ILE A 237 9.74 12.43 -3.47
CA ILE A 237 8.84 13.49 -3.00
C ILE A 237 9.42 14.85 -3.35
N VAL A 238 8.72 15.61 -4.20
CA VAL A 238 9.17 16.89 -4.74
C VAL A 238 8.19 18.03 -4.46
N PRO A 239 8.68 19.26 -4.25
CA PRO A 239 7.86 20.46 -4.33
C PRO A 239 7.17 20.59 -5.70
N HIS A 240 6.00 21.21 -5.73
CA HIS A 240 5.28 21.51 -6.97
C HIS A 240 6.12 22.19 -8.05
N ALA A 241 6.96 23.16 -7.69
CA ALA A 241 7.80 23.88 -8.65
C ALA A 241 8.81 22.94 -9.36
N ASP A 242 9.26 21.90 -8.66
CA ASP A 242 10.29 20.99 -9.14
C ASP A 242 9.73 19.94 -10.10
N LEU A 243 8.41 19.84 -10.26
CA LEU A 243 7.78 19.01 -11.29
C LEU A 243 8.30 19.33 -12.69
N ALA A 244 8.64 20.61 -12.94
CA ALA A 244 9.20 21.05 -14.22
C ALA A 244 10.52 20.36 -14.58
N ASN A 245 11.26 19.86 -13.58
CA ASN A 245 12.58 19.27 -13.73
C ASN A 245 12.54 17.74 -13.86
N ILE A 246 11.36 17.12 -13.75
CA ILE A 246 11.23 15.66 -13.85
C ILE A 246 11.36 15.23 -15.30
N GLU A 247 12.37 14.44 -15.65
CA GLU A 247 12.57 14.06 -17.05
C GLU A 247 11.59 12.97 -17.49
N VAL A 248 11.48 11.91 -16.68
CA VAL A 248 10.76 10.67 -17.00
C VAL A 248 9.47 10.57 -16.19
N ALA A 249 8.36 10.21 -16.87
CA ALA A 249 7.10 9.95 -16.20
C ALA A 249 7.20 8.72 -15.26
N PRO A 250 6.70 8.80 -14.02
CA PRO A 250 6.71 7.69 -13.09
C PRO A 250 5.67 6.61 -13.47
N ALA A 251 5.75 5.44 -12.87
CA ALA A 251 4.65 4.47 -12.92
C ALA A 251 3.45 4.93 -12.07
N ILE A 252 3.71 5.65 -10.98
CA ILE A 252 2.69 6.21 -10.10
C ILE A 252 2.96 7.70 -9.88
N LEU A 253 1.96 8.53 -10.18
CA LEU A 253 1.98 9.97 -9.94
C LEU A 253 0.94 10.33 -8.89
N VAL A 254 1.40 10.90 -7.78
CA VAL A 254 0.54 11.48 -6.74
C VAL A 254 0.76 12.99 -6.72
N VAL A 255 -0.32 13.76 -6.74
CA VAL A 255 -0.25 15.23 -6.68
C VAL A 255 -1.17 15.72 -5.58
N ASP A 256 -0.57 16.28 -4.53
CA ASP A 256 -1.30 16.90 -3.43
C ASP A 256 -1.67 18.34 -3.74
N GLU A 257 -2.81 18.79 -3.23
CA GLU A 257 -3.43 20.06 -3.59
C GLU A 257 -3.35 20.40 -5.08
N ALA A 258 -3.72 19.43 -5.92
CA ALA A 258 -3.60 19.50 -7.38
C ALA A 258 -4.34 20.72 -7.99
N HIS A 259 -5.32 21.29 -7.28
CA HIS A 259 -5.99 22.52 -7.69
C HIS A 259 -5.06 23.73 -7.84
N HIS A 260 -3.87 23.72 -7.23
CA HIS A 260 -2.85 24.78 -7.41
C HIS A 260 -2.09 24.67 -8.73
N LEU A 261 -2.16 23.53 -9.43
CA LEU A 261 -1.41 23.24 -10.66
C LEU A 261 -2.29 23.20 -11.91
N VAL A 262 -3.55 23.59 -11.80
CA VAL A 262 -4.50 23.65 -12.92
C VAL A 262 -4.95 25.09 -13.18
N GLY A 263 -5.15 25.43 -14.47
CA GLY A 263 -5.49 26.79 -14.87
C GLY A 263 -4.38 27.81 -14.59
N VAL A 264 -3.12 27.36 -14.54
CA VAL A 264 -1.95 28.20 -14.33
C VAL A 264 -1.27 28.43 -15.68
N ASP A 265 -1.45 29.63 -16.23
CA ASP A 265 -0.88 30.02 -17.54
C ASP A 265 0.34 30.94 -17.41
N SER A 266 0.60 31.48 -16.23
CA SER A 266 1.75 32.35 -15.95
C SER A 266 2.22 32.23 -14.50
N GLY A 267 3.44 32.69 -14.23
CA GLY A 267 4.05 32.65 -12.90
C GLY A 267 4.91 31.41 -12.65
N PRO A 268 5.42 31.25 -11.42
CA PRO A 268 6.47 30.27 -11.10
C PRO A 268 6.03 28.81 -11.23
N LEU A 269 4.72 28.53 -11.16
CA LEU A 269 4.17 27.18 -11.29
C LEU A 269 3.70 26.83 -12.71
N ALA A 270 3.74 27.76 -13.67
CA ALA A 270 3.30 27.48 -15.05
C ALA A 270 4.10 26.34 -15.71
N PRO A 271 5.45 26.28 -15.59
CA PRO A 271 6.21 25.15 -16.13
C PRO A 271 5.81 23.81 -15.49
N ALA A 272 5.58 23.80 -14.18
CA ALA A 272 5.13 22.63 -13.44
C ALA A 272 3.73 22.16 -13.90
N ALA A 273 2.80 23.08 -14.14
CA ALA A 273 1.46 22.76 -14.64
C ALA A 273 1.46 22.18 -16.05
N VAL A 274 2.33 22.67 -16.94
CA VAL A 274 2.54 22.08 -18.28
C VAL A 274 3.12 20.67 -18.14
N LYS A 275 4.15 20.51 -17.31
CA LYS A 275 4.81 19.21 -17.13
C LYS A 275 3.90 18.17 -16.47
N LEU A 276 3.07 18.58 -15.52
CA LEU A 276 2.03 17.75 -14.92
C LEU A 276 1.08 17.19 -15.97
N ARG A 277 0.58 18.02 -16.90
CA ARG A 277 -0.33 17.58 -17.97
C ARG A 277 0.31 16.49 -18.84
N ALA A 278 1.57 16.69 -19.24
CA ALA A 278 2.31 15.71 -20.05
C ALA A 278 2.55 14.39 -19.28
N MET A 279 3.03 14.46 -18.04
CA MET A 279 3.27 13.26 -17.23
C MET A 279 1.98 12.52 -16.91
N ALA A 280 0.89 13.24 -16.61
CA ALA A 280 -0.39 12.63 -16.32
C ALA A 280 -0.88 11.77 -17.50
N SER A 281 -0.69 12.18 -18.75
CA SER A 281 -1.11 11.35 -19.90
C SER A 281 -0.28 10.08 -20.09
N GLU A 282 0.98 10.08 -19.65
CA GLU A 282 1.92 8.96 -19.81
C GLU A 282 1.90 8.00 -18.60
N THR A 283 1.46 8.48 -17.44
CA THR A 283 1.48 7.72 -16.19
C THR A 283 0.27 6.80 -16.07
N PRO A 284 0.41 5.49 -15.81
CA PRO A 284 -0.73 4.58 -15.69
C PRO A 284 -1.56 4.81 -14.41
N VAL A 285 -0.92 5.08 -13.27
CA VAL A 285 -1.59 5.32 -11.99
C VAL A 285 -1.46 6.79 -11.59
N VAL A 286 -2.59 7.50 -11.53
CA VAL A 286 -2.61 8.94 -11.21
C VAL A 286 -3.55 9.17 -10.03
N LEU A 287 -3.04 9.72 -8.94
CA LEU A 287 -3.80 10.10 -7.75
C LEU A 287 -3.71 11.61 -7.56
N LEU A 288 -4.81 12.31 -7.80
CA LEU A 288 -4.92 13.73 -7.50
C LEU A 288 -5.59 13.88 -6.14
N LEU A 289 -4.91 14.46 -5.16
CA LEU A 289 -5.47 14.81 -3.88
C LEU A 289 -5.77 16.29 -3.94
N SER A 290 -7.05 16.64 -3.82
CA SER A 290 -7.42 18.05 -3.89
C SER A 290 -8.79 18.26 -3.27
N ALA A 291 -8.96 19.39 -2.59
CA ALA A 291 -10.31 19.87 -2.34
C ALA A 291 -11.06 20.03 -3.68
N THR A 292 -12.37 19.73 -3.69
CA THR A 292 -13.20 20.12 -4.83
C THR A 292 -13.20 21.65 -4.90
N PRO A 293 -12.86 22.27 -6.05
CA PRO A 293 -12.90 23.71 -6.19
C PRO A 293 -14.26 24.29 -5.78
N ALA A 294 -14.25 25.52 -5.26
CA ALA A 294 -15.46 26.21 -4.84
C ALA A 294 -16.44 26.38 -6.02
N LEU A 295 -17.73 26.50 -5.70
CA LEU A 295 -18.76 26.88 -6.67
C LEU A 295 -18.34 28.17 -7.39
N GLY A 296 -18.36 28.16 -8.73
CA GLY A 296 -17.90 29.29 -9.56
C GLY A 296 -16.54 29.10 -10.22
N ASP A 297 -15.82 28.01 -9.90
CA ASP A 297 -14.55 27.66 -10.55
C ASP A 297 -14.64 26.38 -11.37
N GLU A 298 -15.60 26.35 -12.30
CA GLU A 298 -15.83 25.20 -13.17
C GLU A 298 -14.62 24.90 -14.05
N ALA A 299 -13.85 25.92 -14.44
CA ALA A 299 -12.67 25.77 -15.27
C ALA A 299 -11.57 24.96 -14.57
N ARG A 300 -11.25 25.27 -13.31
CA ARG A 300 -10.28 24.46 -12.55
C ARG A 300 -10.78 23.06 -12.29
N PHE A 301 -12.07 22.88 -12.01
CA PHE A 301 -12.60 21.54 -11.77
C PHE A 301 -12.57 20.68 -13.05
N LEU A 302 -12.93 21.27 -14.20
CA LEU A 302 -12.80 20.62 -15.50
C LEU A 302 -11.34 20.25 -15.78
N ALA A 303 -10.40 21.15 -15.48
CA ALA A 303 -8.98 20.89 -15.65
C ALA A 303 -8.44 19.74 -14.78
N LEU A 304 -8.93 19.58 -13.54
CA LEU A 304 -8.60 18.41 -12.72
C LEU A 304 -9.12 17.10 -13.35
N LEU A 305 -10.36 17.11 -13.85
CA LEU A 305 -10.92 15.91 -14.51
C LEU A 305 -10.24 15.61 -15.85
N ASN A 306 -9.83 16.64 -16.58
CA ASN A 306 -9.05 16.52 -17.81
C ASN A 306 -7.72 15.81 -17.57
N LEU A 307 -7.04 16.07 -16.45
CA LEU A 307 -5.82 15.33 -16.08
C LEU A 307 -6.08 13.82 -15.92
N LEU A 308 -7.28 13.41 -15.53
CA LEU A 308 -7.64 12.00 -15.38
C LEU A 308 -8.11 11.37 -16.69
N ASP A 309 -8.93 12.08 -17.46
CA ASP A 309 -9.50 11.61 -18.72
C ASP A 309 -9.68 12.80 -19.68
N PRO A 310 -8.64 13.10 -20.50
CA PRO A 310 -8.67 14.24 -21.41
C PRO A 310 -9.74 14.14 -22.49
N THR A 311 -10.08 12.91 -22.92
CA THR A 311 -11.04 12.66 -24.00
C THR A 311 -12.47 12.94 -23.57
N SER A 312 -12.85 12.53 -22.36
CA SER A 312 -14.21 12.76 -21.84
C SER A 312 -14.41 14.16 -21.26
N HIS A 313 -13.32 14.89 -20.96
CA HIS A 313 -13.33 16.19 -20.27
C HIS A 313 -12.45 17.21 -21.00
N PRO A 314 -12.77 17.59 -22.24
CA PRO A 314 -11.97 18.55 -23.00
C PRO A 314 -12.07 19.96 -22.38
N LEU A 315 -10.97 20.72 -22.38
CA LEU A 315 -10.86 21.99 -21.65
C LEU A 315 -11.68 23.15 -22.26
N ASP A 316 -12.05 23.05 -23.53
CA ASP A 316 -12.83 24.03 -24.27
C ASP A 316 -14.36 23.89 -24.07
N ASP A 317 -14.82 22.77 -23.50
CA ASP A 317 -16.25 22.48 -23.28
C ASP A 317 -16.75 22.86 -21.86
N ILE A 318 -16.32 24.02 -21.38
CA ILE A 318 -16.78 24.59 -20.10
C ILE A 318 -18.31 24.74 -20.05
N PRO A 319 -19.01 25.20 -21.12
CA PRO A 319 -20.46 25.37 -21.08
C PRO A 319 -21.22 24.07 -20.81
N SER A 320 -20.88 22.97 -21.48
CA SER A 320 -21.55 21.69 -21.25
C SER A 320 -21.18 21.11 -19.90
N PHE A 321 -19.94 21.30 -19.44
CA PHE A 321 -19.52 20.90 -18.10
C PHE A 321 -20.33 21.62 -17.01
N ARG A 322 -20.55 22.94 -17.15
CA ARG A 322 -21.40 23.70 -16.23
C ARG A 322 -22.82 23.12 -16.17
N LEU A 323 -23.42 22.81 -17.31
CA LEU A 323 -24.74 22.18 -17.37
C LEU A 323 -24.76 20.81 -16.67
N LYS A 324 -23.70 20.00 -16.82
CA LYS A 324 -23.56 18.72 -16.10
C LYS A 324 -23.50 18.93 -14.58
N LEU A 325 -22.77 19.94 -14.11
CA LEU A 325 -22.68 20.26 -12.68
C LEU A 325 -24.01 20.75 -12.10
N GLU A 326 -24.74 21.60 -12.84
CA GLU A 326 -26.08 22.07 -12.46
C GLU A 326 -27.05 20.90 -12.30
N ARG A 327 -27.12 20.02 -13.31
CA ARG A 327 -27.92 18.79 -13.25
C ARG A 327 -27.55 17.94 -12.04
N ARG A 328 -26.24 17.75 -11.78
CA ARG A 328 -25.80 17.00 -10.60
C ARG A 328 -26.27 17.65 -9.30
N ARG A 329 -26.30 18.98 -9.21
CA ARG A 329 -26.76 19.68 -8.01
C ARG A 329 -28.23 19.38 -7.73
N ASP A 330 -29.05 19.38 -8.77
CA ASP A 330 -30.48 19.06 -8.64
C ASP A 330 -30.68 17.60 -8.22
N ILE A 331 -29.90 16.67 -8.79
CA ILE A 331 -29.87 15.27 -8.36
C ILE A 331 -29.44 15.17 -6.88
N GLY A 332 -28.39 15.90 -6.47
CA GLY A 332 -27.91 15.88 -5.09
C GLY A 332 -28.96 16.34 -4.08
N ARG A 333 -29.73 17.39 -4.41
CA ARG A 333 -30.86 17.87 -3.59
C ARG A 333 -31.97 16.83 -3.48
N LEU A 334 -32.28 16.17 -4.59
CA LEU A 334 -33.26 15.09 -4.64
C LEU A 334 -32.83 13.90 -3.77
N LEU A 335 -31.55 13.53 -3.80
CA LEU A 335 -30.99 12.44 -2.98
C LEU A 335 -30.94 12.76 -1.49
N LEU A 336 -30.57 14.00 -1.11
CA LEU A 336 -30.56 14.43 0.29
C LEU A 336 -31.95 14.38 0.93
N ALA A 337 -32.99 14.65 0.15
CA ALA A 337 -34.38 14.59 0.61
C ALA A 337 -34.96 13.16 0.61
N LEU A 338 -34.22 12.16 0.12
CA LEU A 338 -34.65 10.77 0.03
C LEU A 338 -34.35 10.00 1.32
N ASP A 339 -34.89 10.46 2.43
CA ASP A 339 -34.73 9.87 3.77
C ASP A 339 -35.96 9.00 4.12
N PRO A 340 -35.79 7.73 4.53
CA PRO A 340 -36.90 6.89 5.01
C PRO A 340 -37.74 7.53 6.14
N ALA A 341 -37.13 8.39 6.95
CA ALA A 341 -37.81 9.12 8.03
C ALA A 341 -38.52 10.40 7.56
N ALA A 342 -38.36 10.80 6.29
CA ALA A 342 -39.00 11.99 5.74
C ALA A 342 -40.54 11.85 5.70
N PRO A 343 -41.29 12.96 5.72
CA PRO A 343 -42.74 12.91 5.58
C PRO A 343 -43.16 12.18 4.29
N LYS A 344 -44.18 11.32 4.38
CA LYS A 344 -44.68 10.49 3.26
C LYS A 344 -45.04 11.30 2.02
N LEU A 345 -45.52 12.53 2.19
CA LEU A 345 -45.80 13.43 1.06
C LEU A 345 -44.52 13.81 0.30
N VAL A 346 -43.42 14.07 1.02
CA VAL A 346 -42.11 14.39 0.44
C VAL A 346 -41.59 13.19 -0.35
N LEU A 347 -41.64 11.98 0.22
CA LEU A 347 -41.22 10.76 -0.49
C LEU A 347 -42.02 10.52 -1.78
N ARG A 348 -43.34 10.76 -1.76
CA ARG A 348 -44.18 10.66 -2.97
C ARG A 348 -43.81 11.71 -4.02
N GLN A 349 -43.58 12.96 -3.60
CA GLN A 349 -43.13 14.03 -4.50
C GLN A 349 -41.78 13.70 -5.14
N ARG A 350 -40.84 13.13 -4.36
CA ARG A 350 -39.53 12.73 -4.88
C ARG A 350 -39.59 11.55 -5.84
N GLY A 351 -40.42 10.55 -5.56
CA GLY A 351 -40.65 9.45 -6.51
C GLY A 351 -41.15 9.96 -7.87
N ALA A 352 -42.17 10.83 -7.88
CA ALA A 352 -42.68 11.43 -9.11
C ALA A 352 -41.66 12.35 -9.80
N GLU A 353 -40.85 13.09 -9.04
CA GLU A 353 -39.79 13.92 -9.60
C GLU A 353 -38.67 13.10 -10.25
N MET A 354 -38.30 11.95 -9.67
CA MET A 354 -37.32 11.01 -10.23
C MET A 354 -37.77 10.49 -11.59
N GLU A 355 -39.03 10.06 -11.72
CA GLU A 355 -39.56 9.58 -13.01
C GLU A 355 -39.48 10.66 -14.10
N ARG A 356 -39.71 11.92 -13.73
CA ARG A 356 -39.61 13.05 -14.66
C ARG A 356 -38.16 13.39 -15.04
N LEU A 357 -37.25 13.36 -14.08
CA LEU A 357 -35.84 13.70 -14.31
C LEU A 357 -35.07 12.60 -15.04
N PHE A 358 -35.51 11.35 -14.91
CA PHE A 358 -34.86 10.17 -15.48
C PHE A 358 -35.83 9.33 -16.32
N PRO A 359 -36.40 9.90 -17.39
CA PRO A 359 -37.49 9.28 -18.15
C PRO A 359 -37.06 8.02 -18.91
N ASP A 360 -35.77 7.75 -19.05
CA ASP A 360 -35.22 6.60 -19.78
C ASP A 360 -34.55 5.55 -18.88
N ASP A 361 -34.48 5.80 -17.57
CA ASP A 361 -33.83 4.88 -16.64
C ASP A 361 -34.81 3.80 -16.14
N GLN A 362 -34.57 2.56 -16.57
CA GLN A 362 -35.45 1.43 -16.30
C GLN A 362 -35.52 1.08 -14.80
N THR A 363 -34.39 1.17 -14.08
CA THR A 363 -34.35 0.90 -12.64
C THR A 363 -35.17 1.94 -11.88
N ILE A 364 -35.10 3.20 -12.28
CA ILE A 364 -35.89 4.27 -11.66
C ILE A 364 -37.39 4.10 -11.97
N LYS A 365 -37.75 3.74 -13.21
CA LYS A 365 -39.13 3.40 -13.58
C LYS A 365 -39.73 2.26 -12.78
N GLU A 366 -38.90 1.33 -12.31
CA GLU A 366 -39.35 0.22 -11.47
C GLU A 366 -39.42 0.59 -9.99
N LEU A 367 -38.40 1.29 -9.47
CA LEU A 367 -38.27 1.56 -8.05
C LEU A 367 -39.03 2.79 -7.57
N ALA A 368 -39.12 3.86 -8.36
CA ALA A 368 -39.78 5.10 -7.96
C ALA A 368 -41.30 4.94 -7.73
N PRO A 369 -42.07 4.23 -8.59
CA PRO A 369 -43.48 3.95 -8.32
C PRO A 369 -43.66 3.07 -7.08
N ARG A 370 -42.78 2.08 -6.88
CA ARG A 370 -42.79 1.23 -5.69
C ARG A 370 -42.56 2.03 -4.42
N LEU A 371 -41.63 2.99 -4.43
CA LEU A 371 -41.44 3.92 -3.32
C LEU A 371 -42.73 4.69 -3.02
N VAL A 372 -43.38 5.26 -4.05
CA VAL A 372 -44.64 6.00 -3.93
C VAL A 372 -45.74 5.12 -3.31
N GLN A 373 -45.86 3.87 -3.77
CA GLN A 373 -46.84 2.91 -3.25
C GLN A 373 -46.54 2.50 -1.81
N ALA A 374 -45.27 2.23 -1.49
CA ALA A 374 -44.83 1.83 -0.15
C ALA A 374 -45.13 2.88 0.93
N THR A 375 -45.17 4.18 0.56
CA THR A 375 -45.58 5.24 1.51
C THR A 375 -47.03 5.10 2.02
N ARG A 376 -47.87 4.34 1.31
CA ARG A 376 -49.27 4.09 1.67
C ARG A 376 -49.41 2.75 2.39
N ASP A 377 -48.87 1.69 1.81
CA ASP A 377 -49.29 0.32 2.13
C ASP A 377 -48.15 -0.58 2.65
N ALA A 378 -46.88 -0.17 2.55
CA ALA A 378 -45.71 -1.00 2.86
C ALA A 378 -44.55 -0.20 3.48
N LEU A 379 -44.79 0.44 4.63
CA LEU A 379 -43.80 1.33 5.27
C LEU A 379 -42.47 0.65 5.63
N HIS A 380 -42.48 -0.66 5.88
CA HIS A 380 -41.28 -1.44 6.20
C HIS A 380 -40.31 -1.57 5.01
N GLU A 381 -40.76 -1.39 3.77
CA GLU A 381 -39.92 -1.44 2.57
C GLU A 381 -39.20 -0.11 2.30
N LEU A 382 -39.64 1.01 2.90
CA LEU A 382 -39.11 2.34 2.61
C LEU A 382 -37.59 2.46 2.80
N PRO A 383 -36.97 1.93 3.87
CA PRO A 383 -35.52 1.99 4.03
C PRO A 383 -34.76 1.34 2.87
N ALA A 384 -35.20 0.15 2.46
CA ALA A 384 -34.56 -0.59 1.37
C ALA A 384 -34.75 0.11 0.02
N LEU A 385 -35.96 0.61 -0.28
CA LEU A 385 -36.26 1.33 -1.52
C LEU A 385 -35.49 2.65 -1.62
N CYS A 386 -35.46 3.44 -0.54
CA CYS A 386 -34.67 4.68 -0.49
C CYS A 386 -33.17 4.38 -0.67
N ALA A 387 -32.64 3.34 -0.03
CA ALA A 387 -31.24 2.93 -0.18
C ALA A 387 -30.92 2.48 -1.61
N ALA A 388 -31.78 1.66 -2.22
CA ALA A 388 -31.60 1.16 -3.58
C ALA A 388 -31.64 2.29 -4.62
N LEU A 389 -32.63 3.18 -4.55
CA LEU A 389 -32.73 4.36 -5.42
C LEU A 389 -31.52 5.29 -5.22
N ARG A 390 -31.11 5.52 -3.96
CA ARG A 390 -29.94 6.36 -3.65
C ARG A 390 -28.67 5.76 -4.23
N SER A 391 -28.45 4.45 -4.07
CA SER A 391 -27.28 3.76 -4.63
C SER A 391 -27.26 3.85 -6.16
N HIS A 392 -28.36 3.46 -6.82
CA HIS A 392 -28.46 3.46 -8.28
C HIS A 392 -28.23 4.85 -8.87
N ILE A 393 -28.89 5.89 -8.34
CA ILE A 393 -28.72 7.25 -8.84
C ILE A 393 -27.31 7.77 -8.56
N ALA A 394 -26.76 7.48 -7.38
CA ALA A 394 -25.40 7.89 -7.02
C ALA A 394 -24.31 7.15 -7.81
N ASP A 395 -24.60 5.98 -8.38
CA ASP A 395 -23.71 5.20 -9.23
C ASP A 395 -23.83 5.63 -10.71
N SER A 396 -25.05 5.71 -11.25
CA SER A 396 -25.33 5.98 -12.67
C SER A 396 -25.14 7.44 -13.09
N TYR A 397 -25.34 8.40 -12.19
CA TYR A 397 -25.31 9.83 -12.50
C TYR A 397 -24.16 10.58 -11.82
N ARG A 398 -23.00 9.93 -11.75
CA ARG A 398 -21.76 10.54 -11.25
C ARG A 398 -21.23 11.59 -12.22
N ILE A 399 -20.64 12.66 -11.68
CA ILE A 399 -19.88 13.62 -12.51
C ILE A 399 -18.69 12.89 -13.15
N HIS A 400 -18.02 12.06 -12.36
CA HIS A 400 -16.92 11.24 -12.83
C HIS A 400 -16.87 9.94 -12.01
N GLN A 401 -16.66 8.81 -12.66
CA GLN A 401 -16.60 7.51 -12.00
C GLN A 401 -15.34 7.34 -11.12
N ARG A 402 -14.29 8.13 -11.38
CA ARG A 402 -13.03 8.13 -10.62
C ARG A 402 -12.84 9.36 -9.73
N LEU A 403 -13.95 9.94 -9.26
CA LEU A 403 -13.97 10.95 -8.21
C LEU A 403 -14.46 10.31 -6.91
N ILE A 404 -13.63 10.32 -5.89
CA ILE A 404 -13.97 9.86 -4.54
C ILE A 404 -14.16 11.09 -3.65
N ARG A 405 -15.26 11.13 -2.91
CA ARG A 405 -15.57 12.22 -1.99
C ARG A 405 -16.42 11.71 -0.84
N SER A 406 -15.84 11.77 0.35
CA SER A 406 -16.48 11.49 1.63
C SER A 406 -16.60 12.78 2.44
N ARG A 407 -17.64 12.87 3.27
CA ARG A 407 -17.86 14.00 4.19
C ARG A 407 -17.75 13.53 5.64
N ARG A 408 -17.36 14.41 6.56
CA ARG A 408 -17.33 14.09 8.01
C ARG A 408 -18.69 13.70 8.56
N ALA A 409 -19.77 14.29 8.04
CA ALA A 409 -21.13 13.93 8.43
C ALA A 409 -21.47 12.47 8.09
N ASP A 410 -20.94 11.96 6.97
CA ASP A 410 -21.12 10.57 6.54
C ASP A 410 -20.17 9.60 7.28
N ALA A 411 -19.21 10.14 8.04
CA ALA A 411 -18.24 9.42 8.87
C ALA A 411 -18.56 9.46 10.37
N GLN A 412 -19.74 9.95 10.77
CA GLN A 412 -20.14 10.00 12.19
C GLN A 412 -20.27 8.59 12.79
N GLY A 413 -19.60 8.38 13.93
CA GLY A 413 -19.51 7.09 14.62
C GLY A 413 -18.07 6.58 14.84
N TRP A 414 -17.07 7.32 14.34
CA TRP A 414 -15.64 6.98 14.46
C TRP A 414 -14.89 8.13 15.15
N GLU A 415 -14.84 8.09 16.48
CA GLU A 415 -13.94 8.94 17.27
C GLU A 415 -12.58 8.23 17.41
N PHE A 416 -11.49 8.98 17.16
CA PHE A 416 -10.12 8.52 17.36
C PHE A 416 -9.94 8.02 18.79
N SER A 417 -9.75 6.72 18.97
CA SER A 417 -9.40 6.15 20.27
C SER A 417 -7.87 6.04 20.35
N SER A 418 -7.28 6.40 21.49
CA SER A 418 -5.88 6.06 21.75
C SER A 418 -5.71 4.53 21.78
N ARG A 419 -4.56 4.03 21.30
CA ARG A 419 -4.29 2.58 21.19
C ARG A 419 -4.26 1.90 22.56
N GLY A 420 -4.87 0.71 22.64
CA GLY A 420 -4.86 -0.18 23.80
C GLY A 420 -6.18 -0.12 24.58
N PRO A 421 -6.56 -1.18 25.30
CA PRO A 421 -7.69 -1.08 26.23
C PRO A 421 -7.36 -0.01 27.25
N THR A 422 -8.37 0.79 27.56
CA THR A 422 -8.29 1.86 28.55
C THR A 422 -8.79 1.32 29.88
N ASP A 423 -8.05 1.59 30.95
CA ASP A 423 -8.58 1.41 32.31
C ASP A 423 -8.85 2.81 32.85
N GLN A 424 -10.13 3.14 33.08
CA GLN A 424 -10.57 4.46 33.54
C GLN A 424 -10.12 5.66 32.67
N GLY A 425 -9.95 5.45 31.35
CA GLY A 425 -9.62 6.52 30.41
C GLY A 425 -8.13 6.80 30.22
N GLU A 426 -7.25 6.05 30.89
CA GLU A 426 -5.81 6.04 30.61
C GLU A 426 -5.41 4.78 29.81
N PRO A 427 -4.44 4.88 28.86
CA PRO A 427 -4.03 3.75 28.03
C PRO A 427 -3.36 2.64 28.85
N SER A 428 -3.93 1.44 28.86
CA SER A 428 -3.37 0.26 29.53
C SER A 428 -2.54 -0.59 28.57
N PHE A 429 -1.24 -0.69 28.87
CA PHE A 429 -0.26 -1.48 28.12
C PHE A 429 -0.14 -2.94 28.59
N SER A 430 -1.06 -3.45 29.42
CA SER A 430 -0.91 -4.75 30.11
C SER A 430 -0.81 -5.99 29.19
N HIS A 431 -1.15 -5.88 27.90
CA HIS A 431 -1.11 -6.97 26.89
C HIS A 431 0.12 -6.87 25.99
N VAL A 432 0.87 -5.78 26.06
CA VAL A 432 2.19 -5.67 25.43
C VAL A 432 3.19 -6.24 26.43
N ARG A 433 3.58 -7.51 26.25
CA ARG A 433 4.80 -8.01 26.88
C ARG A 433 5.98 -7.32 26.21
N VAL A 434 6.38 -6.18 26.76
CA VAL A 434 7.73 -5.65 26.54
C VAL A 434 8.68 -6.66 27.20
N GLU A 435 9.58 -7.25 26.42
CA GLU A 435 10.72 -7.99 26.96
C GLU A 435 11.65 -7.00 27.67
N ALA A 436 11.22 -6.53 28.83
CA ALA A 436 12.00 -5.66 29.70
C ALA A 436 11.80 -6.12 31.13
N GLU A 437 12.19 -7.36 31.41
CA GLU A 437 12.64 -7.78 32.73
C GLU A 437 13.77 -8.79 32.53
N VAL A 438 14.98 -8.24 32.41
CA VAL A 438 16.23 -8.96 32.67
C VAL A 438 16.24 -9.28 34.16
N ALA A 439 15.56 -10.36 34.53
CA ALA A 439 15.72 -10.97 35.84
C ALA A 439 16.89 -11.97 35.75
N SER A 440 18.06 -11.50 36.21
CA SER A 440 19.12 -12.27 36.86
C SER A 440 19.20 -13.78 36.53
N TRP A 441 20.06 -14.11 35.56
CA TRP A 441 20.71 -15.42 35.56
C TRP A 441 21.96 -15.31 36.46
N CYS A 442 21.80 -15.70 37.72
CA CYS A 442 22.88 -16.30 38.51
C CYS A 442 22.68 -17.81 38.49
#